data_AF-A0A154MT01-F1
#
_entry.id   AF-A0A154MT01-F1
#
_cell.length_a   1.000
_cell.length_b   1.000
_cell.length_c   1.000
_cell.angle_alpha   90.00
_cell.angle_beta   90.00
_cell.angle_gamma   90.00
#
_symmetry.space_group_name_H-M   'P 1'
#
loop_
_entity.id
_entity.type
_entity.pdbx_description
1 polymer ?
#
loop_
_entity_poly.entity_id
_entity_poly.type
_entity_poly.pdbx_seq_one_letter_code
_entity_poly.pdbx_strand_id
1 'polypeptide(L)'
;MNHDAWLAALAHELRRRGVGENAARQVVAEASVHLRESGGDPMRVFGPPPAYASAVAESVGRPRRRPGEVLLEARGITKKYGRQTVLDGVDLVVRSGEVAAVIGANGCGKSTFLSICAGLTGADRGEVRVRGSLGYCPQDGGTADFLDAGEHFVLIGAGRGMSREESVRIGGARASALDWTPGRGKQARHLSGGTRQKLNLVLAGLGEPDVLLLDEPYQGFDKGTYLDFWHQVWQWREAGKAIVVVTHLLNQLDRVDTVLELSPARKAVA
;
A
#
# COMPACT_ATOMS: atom_id res chain seq x y z
N MET A 1 16.91 -33.11 -8.91
CA MET A 1 17.78 -32.36 -7.97
C MET A 1 17.20 -32.57 -6.58
N ASN A 2 18.00 -32.94 -5.57
CA ASN A 2 17.47 -33.11 -4.20
C ASN A 2 17.26 -31.75 -3.51
N HIS A 3 16.53 -31.71 -2.39
CA HIS A 3 16.20 -30.48 -1.66
C HIS A 3 17.45 -29.67 -1.30
N ASP A 4 18.48 -30.33 -0.76
CA ASP A 4 19.71 -29.66 -0.31
C ASP A 4 20.50 -29.05 -1.48
N ALA A 5 20.60 -29.74 -2.61
CA ALA A 5 21.27 -29.19 -3.80
C ALA A 5 20.51 -27.99 -4.38
N TRP A 6 19.17 -28.02 -4.34
CA TRP A 6 18.36 -26.88 -4.79
C TRP A 6 18.52 -25.67 -3.87
N LEU A 7 18.49 -25.88 -2.54
CA LEU A 7 18.67 -24.81 -1.55
C LEU A 7 20.08 -24.20 -1.61
N ALA A 8 21.11 -25.02 -1.81
CA ALA A 8 22.48 -24.55 -2.01
C ALA A 8 22.61 -23.70 -3.29
N ALA A 9 21.99 -24.14 -4.39
CA ALA A 9 21.95 -23.39 -5.64
C ALA A 9 21.18 -22.06 -5.48
N LEU A 10 20.07 -22.05 -4.75
CA LEU A 10 19.32 -20.84 -4.43
C LEU A 10 20.20 -19.85 -3.62
N ALA A 11 20.85 -20.32 -2.56
CA ALA A 11 21.72 -19.48 -1.74
C ALA A 11 22.90 -18.87 -2.52
N HIS A 12 23.41 -19.58 -3.52
CA HIS A 12 24.43 -19.08 -4.43
C HIS A 12 23.87 -18.01 -5.38
N GLU A 13 22.72 -18.27 -5.98
CA GLU A 13 22.06 -17.35 -6.92
C GLU A 13 21.62 -16.04 -6.26
N LEU A 14 21.13 -16.09 -5.03
CA LEU A 14 20.77 -14.91 -4.24
C LEU A 14 22.00 -14.01 -4.00
N ARG A 15 23.13 -14.61 -3.60
CA ARG A 15 24.39 -13.88 -3.40
C ARG A 15 24.92 -13.28 -4.69
N ARG A 16 24.89 -14.04 -5.80
CA ARG A 16 25.30 -13.55 -7.14
C ARG A 16 24.49 -12.32 -7.58
N ARG A 17 23.24 -12.22 -7.14
CA ARG A 17 22.32 -11.13 -7.46
C ARG A 17 22.33 -9.98 -6.45
N GLY A 18 23.27 -9.97 -5.51
CA GLY A 18 23.45 -8.87 -4.56
C GLY A 18 22.43 -8.84 -3.41
N VAL A 19 21.71 -9.95 -3.17
CA VAL A 19 20.82 -10.07 -2.01
C VAL A 19 21.65 -10.09 -0.73
N GLY A 20 21.32 -9.20 0.22
CA GLY A 20 22.02 -9.10 1.50
C GLY A 20 22.01 -10.42 2.27
N GLU A 21 23.11 -10.71 2.98
CA GLU A 21 23.38 -12.03 3.55
C GLU A 21 22.29 -12.52 4.53
N ASN A 22 21.74 -11.63 5.36
CA ASN A 22 20.66 -11.96 6.28
C ASN A 22 19.36 -12.30 5.53
N ALA A 23 19.03 -11.53 4.49
CA ALA A 23 17.82 -11.76 3.71
C ALA A 23 17.93 -13.02 2.84
N ALA A 24 19.12 -13.29 2.28
CA ALA A 24 19.39 -14.55 1.59
C ALA A 24 19.26 -15.76 2.54
N ARG A 25 19.74 -15.65 3.79
CA ARG A 25 19.57 -16.70 4.80
C ARG A 25 18.11 -16.96 5.14
N GLN A 26 17.31 -15.90 5.29
CA GLN A 26 15.89 -16.03 5.61
C GLN A 26 15.09 -16.69 4.48
N VAL A 27 15.30 -16.26 3.24
CA VAL A 27 14.64 -16.86 2.06
C VAL A 27 14.95 -18.34 1.92
N VAL A 28 16.22 -18.72 2.14
CA VAL A 28 16.63 -20.13 2.08
C VAL A 28 16.01 -20.93 3.23
N ALA A 29 15.91 -20.37 4.44
CA ALA A 29 15.27 -21.03 5.57
C ALA A 29 13.78 -21.26 5.32
N GLU A 30 13.05 -20.26 4.81
CA GLU A 30 11.63 -20.37 4.47
C GLU A 30 11.37 -21.40 3.37
N ALA A 31 12.17 -21.38 2.29
CA ALA A 31 12.09 -22.37 1.23
C ALA A 31 12.36 -23.79 1.77
N SER A 32 13.31 -23.93 2.70
CA SER A 32 13.59 -25.22 3.35
C SER A 32 12.44 -25.71 4.21
N VAL A 33 11.76 -24.85 4.96
CA VAL A 33 10.59 -25.23 5.77
C VAL A 33 9.48 -25.71 4.85
N HIS A 34 9.19 -24.94 3.80
CA HIS A 34 8.12 -25.27 2.86
C HIS A 34 8.37 -26.59 2.12
N LEU A 35 9.61 -26.90 1.73
CA LEU A 35 9.95 -28.19 1.11
C LEU A 35 9.79 -29.38 2.06
N ARG A 36 10.08 -29.19 3.36
CA ARG A 36 9.89 -30.22 4.38
C ARG A 36 8.41 -30.50 4.64
N GLU A 37 7.57 -29.45 4.64
CA GLU A 37 6.14 -29.58 4.88
C GLU A 37 5.38 -30.12 3.67
N SER A 38 5.74 -29.68 2.45
CA SER A 38 5.07 -30.09 1.22
C SER A 38 5.56 -31.44 0.68
N GLY A 39 6.79 -31.86 1.03
CA GLY A 39 7.44 -33.06 0.49
C GLY A 39 7.65 -33.02 -1.04
N GLY A 40 7.39 -31.89 -1.68
CA GLY A 40 7.35 -31.74 -3.13
C GLY A 40 8.73 -31.60 -3.78
N ASP A 41 8.80 -31.82 -5.09
CA ASP A 41 10.00 -31.52 -5.89
C ASP A 41 10.20 -29.99 -5.95
N PRO A 42 11.36 -29.45 -5.48
CA PRO A 42 11.65 -28.02 -5.51
C PRO A 42 11.52 -27.40 -6.90
N MET A 43 11.83 -28.16 -7.95
CA MET A 43 11.68 -27.69 -9.33
C MET A 43 10.23 -27.46 -9.72
N ARG A 44 9.28 -28.18 -9.12
CA ARG A 44 7.84 -27.99 -9.37
C ARG A 44 7.24 -26.91 -8.48
N VAL A 45 7.73 -26.79 -7.24
CA VAL A 45 7.19 -25.84 -6.24
C VAL A 45 7.71 -24.42 -6.48
N PHE A 46 9.01 -24.27 -6.71
CA PHE A 46 9.68 -22.98 -6.79
C PHE A 46 10.29 -22.69 -8.16
N GLY A 47 10.36 -23.70 -9.04
CA GLY A 47 11.04 -23.58 -10.31
C GLY A 47 12.57 -23.65 -10.19
N PRO A 48 13.31 -23.28 -11.26
CA PRO A 48 14.76 -23.25 -11.26
C PRO A 48 15.30 -22.21 -10.25
N PRO A 49 16.36 -22.52 -9.47
CA PRO A 49 16.95 -21.59 -8.51
C PRO A 49 17.30 -20.21 -9.09
N PRO A 50 17.84 -20.08 -10.33
CA PRO A 50 18.13 -18.75 -10.90
C PRO A 50 16.88 -17.90 -11.16
N ALA A 51 15.75 -18.53 -11.51
CA ALA A 51 14.48 -17.84 -11.75
C ALA A 51 13.86 -17.39 -10.42
N TYR A 52 13.82 -18.30 -9.44
CA TYR A 52 13.34 -17.99 -8.10
C TYR A 52 14.19 -16.90 -7.43
N ALA A 53 15.51 -17.01 -7.51
CA ALA A 53 16.43 -15.98 -7.01
C ALA A 53 16.31 -14.64 -7.75
N SER A 54 15.89 -14.61 -9.02
CA SER A 54 15.59 -13.36 -9.73
C SER A 54 14.39 -12.67 -9.10
N ALA A 55 13.28 -13.40 -8.92
CA ALA A 55 12.09 -12.87 -8.29
C ALA A 55 12.35 -12.43 -6.83
N VAL A 56 13.19 -13.16 -6.11
CA VAL A 56 13.63 -12.77 -4.77
C VAL A 56 14.55 -11.54 -4.82
N ALA A 57 15.53 -11.47 -5.72
CA ALA A 57 16.40 -10.31 -5.83
C ALA A 57 15.64 -9.04 -6.27
N GLU A 58 14.61 -9.18 -7.10
CA GLU A 58 13.70 -8.09 -7.45
C GLU A 58 12.87 -7.63 -6.25
N SER A 59 12.57 -8.52 -5.30
CA SER A 59 11.77 -8.21 -4.10
C SER A 59 12.61 -7.82 -2.87
N VAL A 60 13.87 -8.23 -2.79
CA VAL A 60 14.78 -8.06 -1.63
C VAL A 60 15.96 -7.14 -1.94
N GLY A 61 16.33 -6.99 -3.21
CA GLY A 61 17.58 -6.36 -3.67
C GLY A 61 17.49 -4.88 -4.03
N ARG A 62 16.47 -4.14 -3.58
CA ARG A 62 16.56 -2.68 -3.66
C ARG A 62 17.28 -2.15 -2.43
N PRO A 63 18.54 -1.67 -2.55
CA PRO A 63 19.13 -0.92 -1.45
C PRO A 63 18.16 0.19 -1.06
N ARG A 64 18.00 0.44 0.25
CA ARG A 64 17.36 1.66 0.75
C ARG A 64 17.95 2.81 -0.07
N ARG A 65 17.17 3.38 -1.00
CA ARG A 65 17.58 4.56 -1.76
C ARG A 65 18.04 5.59 -0.72
N ARG A 66 19.02 6.43 -1.06
CA ARG A 66 19.32 7.61 -0.23
C ARG A 66 17.96 8.23 0.13
N PRO A 67 17.68 8.47 1.43
CA PRO A 67 16.34 8.90 1.83
C PRO A 67 15.95 10.09 0.96
N GLY A 68 14.85 9.91 0.21
CA GLY A 68 14.33 10.95 -0.64
C GLY A 68 13.90 12.16 0.17
N GLU A 69 13.44 13.23 -0.48
CA GLU A 69 12.90 14.35 0.29
C GLU A 69 11.67 13.91 1.10
N VAL A 70 11.43 14.61 2.22
CA VAL A 70 10.24 14.39 3.04
C VAL A 70 9.03 14.92 2.30
N LEU A 71 8.10 14.02 1.93
CA LEU A 71 6.89 14.38 1.22
C LEU A 71 5.67 14.47 2.15
N LEU A 72 5.66 13.71 3.23
CA LEU A 72 4.65 13.79 4.28
C LEU A 72 5.32 13.87 5.65
N GLU A 73 4.92 14.86 6.44
CA GLU A 73 5.36 15.03 7.82
C GLU A 73 4.17 15.40 8.70
N ALA A 74 3.81 14.52 9.62
CA ALA A 74 2.85 14.75 10.67
C ALA A 74 3.61 14.84 12.00
N ARG A 75 3.44 15.94 12.74
CA ARG A 75 4.14 16.17 14.01
C ARG A 75 3.17 16.46 15.14
N GLY A 76 3.25 15.69 16.22
CA GLY A 76 2.51 15.88 17.45
C GLY A 76 0.99 15.88 17.26
N ILE A 77 0.47 15.05 16.35
CA ILE A 77 -0.95 15.04 16.00
C ILE A 77 -1.78 14.54 17.17
N THR A 78 -2.63 15.43 17.70
CA THR A 78 -3.64 15.10 18.72
C THR A 78 -5.03 15.36 18.15
N LYS A 79 -5.95 14.43 18.41
CA LYS A 79 -7.36 14.58 18.05
C LYS A 79 -8.27 14.05 19.16
N LYS A 80 -9.29 14.84 19.49
CA LYS A 80 -10.32 14.54 20.48
C LYS A 80 -11.70 14.68 19.84
N TYR A 81 -12.60 13.78 20.23
CA TYR A 81 -14.03 13.89 19.96
C TYR A 81 -14.76 13.91 21.29
N GLY A 82 -15.32 15.07 21.64
CA GLY A 82 -15.88 15.30 22.98
C GLY A 82 -14.82 15.06 24.06
N ARG A 83 -15.05 14.05 24.91
CA ARG A 83 -14.14 13.68 26.00
C ARG A 83 -13.12 12.59 25.61
N GLN A 84 -13.26 11.98 24.45
CA GLN A 84 -12.40 10.88 24.03
C GLN A 84 -11.22 11.40 23.22
N THR A 85 -10.01 11.22 23.72
CA THR A 85 -8.79 11.36 22.92
C THR A 85 -8.67 10.15 21.99
N VAL A 86 -8.59 10.40 20.69
CA VAL A 86 -8.44 9.36 19.65
C VAL A 86 -6.99 9.29 19.19
N LEU A 87 -6.31 10.43 19.06
CA LEU A 87 -4.89 10.53 18.75
C LEU A 87 -4.21 11.41 19.80
N ASP A 88 -3.01 11.04 20.23
CA ASP A 88 -2.26 11.76 21.27
C ASP A 88 -0.78 11.88 20.88
N GLY A 89 -0.39 13.03 20.33
CA GLY A 89 1.01 13.32 20.01
C GLY A 89 1.61 12.41 18.94
N VAL A 90 0.84 12.02 17.93
CA VAL A 90 1.29 11.07 16.89
C VAL A 90 2.22 11.76 15.89
N ASP A 91 3.40 11.17 15.69
CA ASP A 91 4.39 11.60 14.69
C ASP A 91 4.50 10.58 13.55
N LEU A 92 4.63 11.06 12.31
CA LEU A 92 4.96 10.25 11.15
C LEU A 92 5.72 11.07 10.12
N VAL A 93 6.81 10.51 9.59
CA VAL A 93 7.56 11.10 8.47
C VAL A 93 7.69 10.05 7.38
N VAL A 94 7.28 10.42 6.15
CA VAL A 94 7.39 9.54 4.98
C VAL A 94 8.06 10.30 3.84
N ARG A 95 9.10 9.70 3.30
CA ARG A 95 9.92 10.27 2.22
C ARG A 95 9.53 9.71 0.86
N SER A 96 9.98 10.40 -0.18
CA SER A 96 9.94 9.88 -1.54
C SER A 96 10.55 8.48 -1.60
N GLY A 97 9.77 7.52 -2.12
CA GLY A 97 10.15 6.12 -2.24
C GLY A 97 10.02 5.28 -0.96
N GLU A 98 9.33 5.79 0.07
CA GLU A 98 9.02 5.05 1.29
C GLU A 98 7.56 4.62 1.34
N VAL A 99 7.33 3.43 1.91
CA VAL A 99 6.01 2.96 2.33
C VAL A 99 5.96 2.88 3.85
N ALA A 100 5.01 3.59 4.46
CA ALA A 100 4.71 3.52 5.88
C ALA A 100 3.44 2.70 6.10
N ALA A 101 3.47 1.73 7.01
CA ALA A 101 2.29 1.03 7.49
C ALA A 101 1.76 1.70 8.76
N VAL A 102 0.46 1.96 8.82
CA VAL A 102 -0.24 2.36 10.04
C VAL A 102 -1.05 1.18 10.53
N ILE A 103 -0.71 0.67 11.71
CA ILE A 103 -1.35 -0.51 12.31
C ILE A 103 -1.96 -0.16 13.67
N GLY A 104 -2.88 -1.00 14.15
CA GLY A 104 -3.51 -0.83 15.45
C GLY A 104 -4.93 -1.38 15.50
N ALA A 105 -5.47 -1.55 16.71
CA ALA A 105 -6.81 -2.09 16.92
C ALA A 105 -7.91 -1.27 16.22
N ASN A 106 -9.07 -1.88 15.98
CA ASN A 106 -10.22 -1.13 15.46
C ASN A 106 -10.60 -0.01 16.43
N GLY A 107 -10.84 1.19 15.91
CA GLY A 107 -11.15 2.38 16.71
C GLY A 107 -9.96 3.06 17.38
N CYS A 108 -8.70 2.66 17.12
CA CYS A 108 -7.52 3.39 17.64
C CYS A 108 -7.20 4.69 16.90
N GLY A 109 -7.97 5.06 15.87
CA GLY A 109 -7.83 6.34 15.17
C GLY A 109 -7.07 6.30 13.85
N LYS A 110 -6.80 5.13 13.25
CA LYS A 110 -6.08 5.00 11.96
C LYS A 110 -6.70 5.86 10.84
N SER A 111 -7.99 5.67 10.58
CA SER A 111 -8.74 6.46 9.59
C SER A 111 -8.83 7.94 9.95
N THR A 112 -8.92 8.27 11.24
CA THR A 112 -8.87 9.67 11.72
C THR A 112 -7.51 10.29 11.42
N PHE A 113 -6.42 9.57 11.66
CA PHE A 113 -5.06 10.03 11.40
C PHE A 113 -4.82 10.25 9.90
N LEU A 114 -5.25 9.31 9.04
CA LEU A 114 -5.18 9.49 7.59
C LEU A 114 -6.05 10.65 7.09
N SER A 115 -7.27 10.80 7.63
CA SER A 115 -8.15 11.94 7.28
C SER A 115 -7.54 13.29 7.66
N ILE A 116 -6.80 13.35 8.78
CA ILE A 116 -6.00 14.52 9.16
C ILE A 116 -4.84 14.74 8.19
N CYS A 117 -4.10 13.69 7.85
CA CYS A 117 -3.02 13.78 6.87
C CYS A 117 -3.51 14.21 5.48
N ALA A 118 -4.72 13.82 5.09
CA ALA A 118 -5.37 14.20 3.85
C ALA A 118 -5.94 15.63 3.87
N GLY A 119 -5.94 16.31 5.02
CA GLY A 119 -6.54 17.64 5.19
C GLY A 119 -8.08 17.65 5.22
N LEU A 120 -8.73 16.48 5.32
CA LEU A 120 -10.19 16.35 5.39
C LEU A 120 -10.73 16.61 6.79
N THR A 121 -9.89 16.51 7.81
CA THR A 121 -10.23 16.78 9.21
C THR A 121 -9.09 17.54 9.87
N GLY A 122 -9.39 18.61 10.62
CA GLY A 122 -8.37 19.34 11.37
C GLY A 122 -7.88 18.57 12.60
N ALA A 123 -6.58 18.59 12.87
CA ALA A 123 -6.03 18.18 14.16
C ALA A 123 -6.34 19.24 15.24
N ASP A 124 -6.44 18.81 16.50
CA ASP A 124 -6.63 19.77 17.61
C ASP A 124 -5.28 20.34 18.10
N ARG A 125 -4.20 19.55 17.93
CA ARG A 125 -2.80 19.98 18.11
C ARG A 125 -1.92 19.26 17.08
N GLY A 126 -0.74 19.84 16.85
CA GLY A 126 0.23 19.34 15.88
C GLY A 126 0.03 19.95 14.50
N GLU A 127 0.89 19.56 13.57
CA GLU A 127 0.87 20.04 12.18
C GLU A 127 1.10 18.90 11.19
N VAL A 128 0.43 18.98 10.04
CA VAL A 128 0.71 18.13 8.87
C VAL A 128 1.28 19.00 7.76
N ARG A 129 2.40 18.58 7.19
CA ARG A 129 3.01 19.17 6.00
C ARG A 129 3.07 18.13 4.90
N VAL A 130 2.52 18.49 3.74
CA VAL A 130 2.56 17.68 2.51
C VAL A 130 3.29 18.49 1.45
N ARG A 131 4.25 17.87 0.76
CA ARG A 131 4.90 18.45 -0.42
C ARG A 131 4.35 17.79 -1.67
N GLY A 132 4.03 18.60 -2.67
CA GLY A 132 3.44 18.14 -3.92
C GLY A 132 1.95 17.83 -3.77
N SER A 133 1.49 16.90 -4.60
CA SER A 133 0.09 16.52 -4.73
C SER A 133 -0.23 15.25 -3.94
N LEU A 134 -1.43 15.21 -3.37
CA LEU A 134 -1.88 14.11 -2.51
C LEU A 134 -3.06 13.36 -3.12
N GLY A 135 -3.00 12.03 -3.09
CA GLY A 135 -4.09 11.11 -3.39
C GLY A 135 -4.57 10.41 -2.12
N TYR A 136 -5.88 10.26 -1.97
CA TYR A 136 -6.48 9.56 -0.82
C TYR A 136 -7.47 8.50 -1.27
N CYS A 137 -7.25 7.26 -0.82
CA CYS A 137 -8.19 6.15 -0.94
C CYS A 137 -8.81 5.91 0.45
N PRO A 138 -10.08 6.30 0.67
CA PRO A 138 -10.74 6.06 1.95
C PRO A 138 -11.13 4.58 2.11
N GLN A 139 -11.30 4.12 3.35
CA GLN A 139 -11.82 2.78 3.65
C GLN A 139 -13.26 2.63 3.13
N ASP A 140 -14.11 3.62 3.42
CA ASP A 140 -15.51 3.67 3.01
C ASP A 140 -15.84 5.02 2.36
N GLY A 141 -16.76 5.00 1.40
CA GLY A 141 -17.19 6.21 0.68
C GLY A 141 -16.27 6.55 -0.49
N GLY A 142 -16.02 7.85 -0.74
CA GLY A 142 -15.12 8.34 -1.81
C GLY A 142 -15.73 8.39 -3.22
N THR A 143 -16.80 7.64 -3.48
CA THR A 143 -17.50 7.61 -4.77
C THR A 143 -18.85 8.33 -4.71
N ALA A 144 -19.24 9.00 -5.79
CA ALA A 144 -20.59 9.51 -6.00
C ALA A 144 -21.49 8.41 -6.58
N ASP A 145 -22.53 8.02 -5.83
CA ASP A 145 -23.37 6.86 -6.13
C ASP A 145 -24.06 6.87 -7.50
N PHE A 146 -24.32 8.05 -8.05
CA PHE A 146 -25.03 8.27 -9.31
C PHE A 146 -24.10 8.35 -10.53
N LEU A 147 -22.79 8.40 -10.33
CA LEU A 147 -21.81 8.44 -11.41
C LEU A 147 -21.31 7.04 -11.75
N ASP A 148 -21.04 6.78 -13.03
CA ASP A 148 -20.26 5.61 -13.44
C ASP A 148 -18.74 5.84 -13.28
N ALA A 149 -17.94 4.79 -13.46
CA ALA A 149 -16.49 4.88 -13.26
C ALA A 149 -15.81 5.88 -14.23
N GLY A 150 -16.25 5.94 -15.48
CA GLY A 150 -15.70 6.86 -16.47
C GLY A 150 -15.97 8.31 -16.09
N GLU A 151 -17.17 8.60 -15.58
CA GLU A 151 -17.54 9.91 -15.07
C GLU A 151 -16.72 10.30 -13.84
N HIS A 152 -16.46 9.36 -12.92
CA HIS A 152 -15.54 9.59 -11.80
C HIS A 152 -14.12 9.93 -12.27
N PHE A 153 -13.60 9.18 -13.25
CA PHE A 153 -12.27 9.44 -13.78
C PHE A 153 -12.16 10.86 -14.32
N VAL A 154 -13.17 11.31 -15.09
CA VAL A 154 -13.22 12.67 -15.63
C VAL A 154 -13.35 13.71 -14.53
N LEU A 155 -14.21 13.49 -13.53
CA LEU A 155 -14.41 14.42 -12.42
C LEU A 155 -13.12 14.65 -11.63
N ILE A 156 -12.47 13.56 -11.20
CA ILE A 156 -11.24 13.64 -10.41
C ILE A 156 -10.08 14.12 -11.29
N GLY A 157 -9.97 13.62 -12.52
CA GLY A 157 -8.93 14.02 -13.47
C GLY A 157 -8.98 15.51 -13.82
N ALA A 158 -10.17 16.09 -13.99
CA ALA A 158 -10.33 17.53 -14.20
C ALA A 158 -9.77 18.35 -13.02
N GLY A 159 -10.02 17.90 -11.78
CA GLY A 159 -9.42 18.51 -10.57
C GLY A 159 -7.90 18.38 -10.50
N ARG A 160 -7.30 17.50 -11.31
CA ARG A 160 -5.85 17.30 -11.46
C ARG A 160 -5.28 17.93 -12.75
N GLY A 161 -6.09 18.68 -13.49
CA GLY A 161 -5.68 19.31 -14.75
C GLY A 161 -5.55 18.36 -15.95
N MET A 162 -6.17 17.18 -15.89
CA MET A 162 -6.16 16.19 -16.98
C MET A 162 -7.29 16.44 -17.98
N SER A 163 -7.06 16.13 -19.26
CA SER A 163 -8.15 16.10 -20.25
C SER A 163 -9.14 14.95 -19.99
N ARG A 164 -10.31 15.02 -20.61
CA ARG A 164 -11.33 13.95 -20.56
C ARG A 164 -10.76 12.65 -21.13
N GLU A 165 -10.12 12.69 -22.29
CA GLU A 165 -9.54 11.52 -22.94
C GLU A 165 -8.46 10.88 -22.07
N GLU A 166 -7.55 11.68 -21.51
CA GLU A 166 -6.49 11.17 -20.62
C GLU A 166 -7.05 10.55 -19.35
N SER A 167 -8.05 11.19 -18.74
CA SER A 167 -8.69 10.72 -17.52
C SER A 167 -9.30 9.33 -17.72
N VAL A 168 -10.09 9.16 -18.78
CA VAL A 168 -10.72 7.87 -19.10
C VAL A 168 -9.67 6.81 -19.46
N ARG A 169 -8.65 7.17 -20.24
CA ARG A 169 -7.58 6.24 -20.65
C ARG A 169 -6.76 5.75 -19.45
N ILE A 170 -6.29 6.66 -18.61
CA ILE A 170 -5.45 6.33 -17.44
C ILE A 170 -6.28 5.62 -16.37
N GLY A 171 -7.50 6.10 -16.09
CA GLY A 171 -8.41 5.45 -15.15
C GLY A 171 -8.77 4.03 -15.58
N GLY A 172 -9.08 3.83 -16.88
CA GLY A 172 -9.34 2.51 -17.45
C GLY A 172 -8.14 1.57 -17.34
N ALA A 173 -6.93 2.03 -17.70
CA ALA A 173 -5.72 1.22 -17.61
C ALA A 173 -5.43 0.75 -16.17
N ARG A 174 -5.64 1.62 -15.18
CA ARG A 174 -5.45 1.29 -13.76
C ARG A 174 -6.53 0.39 -13.21
N ALA A 175 -7.78 0.56 -13.64
CA ALA A 175 -8.84 -0.39 -13.32
C ALA A 175 -8.48 -1.79 -13.83
N SER A 176 -8.00 -1.89 -15.08
CA SER A 176 -7.56 -3.17 -15.65
C SER A 176 -6.38 -3.79 -14.91
N ALA A 177 -5.47 -2.99 -14.37
CA ALA A 177 -4.36 -3.48 -13.53
C ALA A 177 -4.83 -4.09 -12.19
N LEU A 178 -6.08 -3.84 -11.78
CA LEU A 178 -6.72 -4.44 -10.61
C LEU A 178 -7.72 -5.53 -11.00
N ASP A 179 -7.57 -6.13 -12.19
CA ASP A 179 -8.49 -7.12 -12.77
C ASP A 179 -9.96 -6.62 -12.75
N TRP A 180 -10.17 -5.39 -13.21
CA TRP A 180 -11.49 -4.80 -13.31
C TRP A 180 -11.65 -4.01 -14.61
N THR A 181 -12.66 -4.37 -15.40
CA THR A 181 -13.08 -3.59 -16.56
C THR A 181 -14.37 -2.84 -16.22
N PRO A 182 -14.36 -1.50 -16.13
CA PRO A 182 -15.56 -0.74 -15.80
C PRO A 182 -16.62 -0.84 -16.91
N GLY A 183 -17.84 -1.24 -16.54
CA GLY A 183 -18.97 -1.25 -17.46
C GLY A 183 -19.48 0.17 -17.73
N ARG A 184 -19.74 0.51 -18.99
CA ARG A 184 -20.33 1.80 -19.36
C ARG A 184 -21.72 1.95 -18.74
N GLY A 185 -22.01 3.10 -18.14
CA GLY A 185 -23.31 3.41 -17.54
C GLY A 185 -23.63 2.66 -16.25
N LYS A 186 -22.73 1.80 -15.74
CA LYS A 186 -22.92 1.13 -14.45
C LYS A 186 -22.51 2.08 -13.32
N GLN A 187 -23.51 2.69 -12.70
CA GLN A 187 -23.32 3.63 -11.59
C GLN A 187 -22.67 2.98 -10.36
N ALA A 188 -21.93 3.77 -9.58
CA ALA A 188 -21.20 3.32 -8.40
C ALA A 188 -22.07 2.62 -7.35
N ARG A 189 -23.35 3.03 -7.19
CA ARG A 189 -24.33 2.35 -6.32
C ARG A 189 -24.61 0.89 -6.66
N HIS A 190 -24.31 0.47 -7.89
CA HIS A 190 -24.52 -0.90 -8.36
C HIS A 190 -23.22 -1.72 -8.40
N LEU A 191 -22.10 -1.15 -7.95
CA LEU A 191 -20.84 -1.87 -7.79
C LEU A 191 -20.85 -2.66 -6.47
N SER A 192 -20.17 -3.80 -6.45
CA SER A 192 -19.89 -4.48 -5.18
C SER A 192 -18.95 -3.63 -4.32
N GLY A 193 -18.91 -3.87 -3.01
CA GLY A 193 -17.98 -3.16 -2.11
C GLY A 193 -16.53 -3.25 -2.60
N GLY A 194 -16.07 -4.45 -2.96
CA GLY A 194 -14.74 -4.65 -3.54
C GLY A 194 -14.51 -3.86 -4.83
N THR A 195 -15.47 -3.84 -5.77
CA THR A 195 -15.31 -3.04 -7.00
C THR A 195 -15.35 -1.53 -6.74
N ARG A 196 -16.15 -1.07 -5.77
CA ARG A 196 -16.13 0.32 -5.32
C ARG A 196 -14.77 0.69 -4.71
N GLN A 197 -14.15 -0.23 -3.99
CA GLN A 197 -12.82 -0.01 -3.43
C GLN A 197 -11.72 -0.03 -4.48
N LYS A 198 -11.82 -0.87 -5.53
CA LYS A 198 -10.96 -0.77 -6.73
C LYS A 198 -11.11 0.62 -7.38
N LEU A 199 -12.34 1.14 -7.49
CA LEU A 199 -12.58 2.49 -8.00
C LEU A 199 -11.91 3.56 -7.14
N ASN A 200 -12.10 3.55 -5.81
CA ASN A 200 -11.43 4.49 -4.90
C ASN A 200 -9.90 4.48 -5.07
N LEU A 201 -9.30 3.28 -5.17
CA LEU A 201 -7.86 3.15 -5.37
C LEU A 201 -7.40 3.73 -6.72
N VAL A 202 -8.15 3.50 -7.80
CA VAL A 202 -7.88 4.12 -9.11
C VAL A 202 -7.92 5.64 -9.01
N LEU A 203 -8.98 6.19 -8.40
CA LEU A 203 -9.17 7.63 -8.24
C LEU A 203 -8.06 8.27 -7.39
N ALA A 204 -7.67 7.62 -6.29
CA ALA A 204 -6.63 8.10 -5.41
C ALA A 204 -5.32 8.37 -6.15
N GLY A 205 -4.97 7.52 -7.12
CA GLY A 205 -3.75 7.73 -7.88
C GLY A 205 -3.88 8.62 -9.11
N LEU A 206 -5.08 9.04 -9.53
CA LEU A 206 -5.23 9.85 -10.75
C LEU A 206 -4.46 11.17 -10.61
N GLY A 207 -3.85 11.63 -11.71
CA GLY A 207 -2.96 12.80 -11.70
C GLY A 207 -1.57 12.55 -11.13
N GLU A 208 -1.19 11.27 -10.93
CA GLU A 208 0.15 10.86 -10.49
C GLU A 208 0.63 11.54 -9.20
N PRO A 209 -0.13 11.45 -8.09
CA PRO A 209 0.23 12.18 -6.88
C PRO A 209 1.58 11.74 -6.30
N ASP A 210 2.21 12.67 -5.58
CA ASP A 210 3.48 12.48 -4.89
C ASP A 210 3.31 11.71 -3.58
N VAL A 211 2.17 11.93 -2.90
CA VAL A 211 1.77 11.26 -1.66
C VAL A 211 0.48 10.48 -1.85
N LEU A 212 0.47 9.22 -1.41
CA LEU A 212 -0.70 8.35 -1.41
C LEU A 212 -1.05 7.92 0.01
N LEU A 213 -2.28 8.24 0.43
CA LEU A 213 -2.84 7.80 1.71
C LEU A 213 -3.90 6.73 1.41
N LEU A 214 -3.71 5.52 1.91
CA LEU A 214 -4.52 4.36 1.55
C LEU A 214 -5.09 3.74 2.84
N ASP A 215 -6.37 4.00 3.10
CA ASP A 215 -7.05 3.53 4.30
C ASP A 215 -7.74 2.19 4.02
N GLU A 216 -7.12 1.08 4.44
CA GLU A 216 -7.58 -0.29 4.19
C GLU A 216 -8.09 -0.54 2.75
N PRO A 217 -7.28 -0.21 1.72
CA PRO A 217 -7.69 -0.11 0.32
C PRO A 217 -8.08 -1.45 -0.33
N TYR A 218 -7.93 -2.55 0.41
CA TYR A 218 -8.14 -3.91 -0.09
C TYR A 218 -9.34 -4.60 0.57
N GLN A 219 -10.13 -3.90 1.40
CA GLN A 219 -11.37 -4.47 1.92
C GLN A 219 -12.30 -4.91 0.78
N GLY A 220 -12.78 -6.15 0.84
CA GLY A 220 -13.64 -6.74 -0.18
C GLY A 220 -12.90 -7.24 -1.44
N PHE A 221 -11.57 -7.24 -1.46
CA PHE A 221 -10.79 -7.83 -2.55
C PHE A 221 -10.69 -9.35 -2.40
N ASP A 222 -10.70 -10.05 -3.54
CA ASP A 222 -10.23 -11.43 -3.59
C ASP A 222 -8.69 -11.49 -3.46
N LYS A 223 -8.16 -12.71 -3.33
CA LYS A 223 -6.71 -12.95 -3.15
C LYS A 223 -5.88 -12.43 -4.33
N GLY A 224 -6.38 -12.50 -5.56
CA GLY A 224 -5.65 -12.04 -6.75
C GLY A 224 -5.52 -10.53 -6.75
N THR A 225 -6.66 -9.85 -6.62
CA THR A 225 -6.72 -8.38 -6.55
C THR A 225 -5.89 -7.83 -5.39
N TYR A 226 -5.85 -8.53 -4.25
CA TYR A 226 -5.00 -8.17 -3.12
C TYR A 226 -3.50 -8.17 -3.48
N LEU A 227 -3.03 -9.14 -4.27
CA LEU A 227 -1.64 -9.17 -4.75
C LEU A 227 -1.38 -8.06 -5.77
N ASP A 228 -2.33 -7.81 -6.68
CA ASP A 228 -2.24 -6.73 -7.66
C ASP A 228 -2.15 -5.35 -7.00
N PHE A 229 -2.90 -5.14 -5.91
CA PHE A 229 -2.80 -3.95 -5.07
C PHE A 229 -1.37 -3.72 -4.57
N TRP A 230 -0.75 -4.74 -3.97
CA TRP A 230 0.61 -4.60 -3.45
C TRP A 230 1.63 -4.42 -4.58
N HIS A 231 1.46 -5.09 -5.71
CA HIS A 231 2.28 -4.84 -6.91
C HIS A 231 2.20 -3.36 -7.32
N GLN A 232 1.00 -2.77 -7.31
CA GLN A 232 0.80 -1.36 -7.62
C GLN A 232 1.48 -0.44 -6.59
N VAL A 233 1.37 -0.74 -5.29
CA VAL A 233 2.06 0.00 -4.21
C VAL A 233 3.58 -0.01 -4.42
N TRP A 234 4.16 -1.16 -4.79
CA TRP A 234 5.59 -1.24 -5.05
C TRP A 234 5.99 -0.46 -6.30
N GLN A 235 5.20 -0.48 -7.36
CA GLN A 235 5.45 0.37 -8.54
C GLN A 235 5.44 1.86 -8.19
N TRP A 236 4.49 2.29 -7.35
CA TRP A 236 4.42 3.67 -6.86
C TRP A 236 5.63 4.06 -6.02
N ARG A 237 6.06 3.18 -5.12
CA ARG A 237 7.29 3.36 -4.33
C ARG A 237 8.49 3.59 -5.25
N GLU A 238 8.63 2.80 -6.31
CA GLU A 238 9.75 2.94 -7.25
C GLU A 238 9.73 4.19 -8.09
N ALA A 239 8.53 4.65 -8.42
CA ALA A 239 8.30 5.94 -9.04
C ALA A 239 8.60 7.11 -8.09
N GLY A 240 9.01 6.85 -6.85
CA GLY A 240 9.40 7.88 -5.89
C GLY A 240 8.25 8.45 -5.09
N LYS A 241 7.08 7.82 -5.08
CA LYS A 241 5.93 8.28 -4.27
C LYS A 241 6.15 7.95 -2.79
N ALA A 242 5.60 8.78 -1.92
CA ALA A 242 5.48 8.49 -0.48
C ALA A 242 4.11 7.86 -0.23
N ILE A 243 4.07 6.71 0.43
CA ILE A 243 2.83 5.93 0.58
C ILE A 243 2.58 5.64 2.05
N VAL A 244 1.37 5.90 2.53
CA VAL A 244 0.89 5.47 3.84
C VAL A 244 -0.24 4.48 3.62
N VAL A 245 -0.11 3.27 4.17
CA VAL A 245 -1.13 2.23 4.10
C VAL A 245 -1.60 1.88 5.50
N VAL A 246 -2.89 2.05 5.76
CA VAL A 246 -3.52 1.45 6.94
C VAL A 246 -3.75 -0.01 6.64
N THR A 247 -3.21 -0.87 7.50
CA THR A 247 -3.33 -2.33 7.33
C THR A 247 -3.47 -3.03 8.67
N HIS A 248 -4.21 -4.14 8.65
CA HIS A 248 -4.31 -5.09 9.76
C HIS A 248 -3.49 -6.37 9.49
N LEU A 249 -2.86 -6.46 8.32
CA LEU A 249 -2.17 -7.66 7.85
C LEU A 249 -0.68 -7.54 8.15
N LEU A 250 -0.27 -8.18 9.25
CA LEU A 250 1.09 -8.13 9.78
C LEU A 250 2.14 -8.78 8.86
N ASN A 251 1.74 -9.71 7.99
CA ASN A 251 2.64 -10.48 7.14
C ASN A 251 3.31 -9.67 6.01
N GLN A 252 2.89 -8.45 5.75
CA GLN A 252 3.53 -7.56 4.77
C GLN A 252 4.41 -6.48 5.43
N LEU A 253 4.48 -6.45 6.77
CA LEU A 253 5.26 -5.43 7.48
C LEU A 253 6.76 -5.51 7.18
N ASP A 254 7.28 -6.70 6.85
CA ASP A 254 8.70 -6.88 6.50
C ASP A 254 9.10 -6.13 5.21
N ARG A 255 8.12 -5.72 4.39
CA ARG A 255 8.33 -5.03 3.11
C ARG A 255 8.11 -3.51 3.18
N VAL A 256 7.61 -2.99 4.31
CA VAL A 256 7.42 -1.55 4.50
C VAL A 256 8.65 -0.91 5.14
N ASP A 257 8.87 0.36 4.87
CA ASP A 257 10.06 1.09 5.35
C ASP A 257 9.89 1.57 6.79
N THR A 258 8.65 1.89 7.19
CA THR A 258 8.29 2.42 8.51
C THR A 258 6.97 1.79 8.99
N VAL A 259 6.88 1.48 10.27
CA VAL A 259 5.63 1.04 10.91
C VAL A 259 5.26 2.01 12.03
N LEU A 260 4.07 2.57 11.94
CA LEU A 260 3.44 3.36 12.98
C LEU A 260 2.36 2.51 13.65
N GLU A 261 2.56 2.16 14.91
CA GLU A 261 1.56 1.46 15.71
C GLU A 261 0.75 2.47 16.53
N LEU A 262 -0.54 2.59 16.22
CA LEU A 262 -1.49 3.38 16.97
C LEU A 262 -2.11 2.54 18.08
N SER A 263 -1.77 2.89 19.32
CA SER A 263 -2.40 2.35 20.51
C SER A 263 -3.60 3.21 20.92
N PRO A 264 -4.66 2.62 21.53
CA PRO A 264 -5.73 3.40 22.12
C PRO A 264 -5.15 4.42 23.12
N ALA A 265 -5.54 5.69 23.00
CA ALA A 265 -5.10 6.70 23.95
C ALA A 265 -5.49 6.26 25.37
N ARG A 266 -4.54 6.31 26.32
CA ARG A 266 -4.81 5.97 27.72
C ARG A 266 -5.99 6.84 28.19
N LYS A 267 -7.03 6.21 28.75
CA LYS A 267 -8.06 6.97 29.48
C LYS A 267 -7.33 7.72 30.59
N ALA A 268 -7.44 9.05 30.60
CA ALA A 268 -7.05 9.82 31.77
C ALA A 268 -7.87 9.26 32.94
N VAL A 269 -7.19 8.65 33.90
CA VAL A 269 -7.81 8.27 35.17
C VAL A 269 -8.18 9.59 35.82
N ALA A 270 -9.48 9.81 35.97
CA ALA A 270 -10.03 10.98 36.65
C ALA A 270 -9.71 10.93 38.15
#